data_AF-A0A926PDG8-F1
#
_entry.id   AF-A0A926PDG8-F1
#
_cell.length_a   1.000
_cell.length_b   1.000
_cell.length_c   1.000
_cell.angle_alpha   90.00
_cell.angle_beta   90.00
_cell.angle_gamma   90.00
#
_symmetry.space_group_name_H-M   'P 1'
#
loop_
_entity.id
_entity.type
_entity.pdbx_description
1 polymer ?
#
loop_
_entity_poly.entity_id
_entity_poly.type
_entity_poly.pdbx_seq_one_letter_code
_entity_poly.pdbx_strand_id
1 'polypeptide(L)'
;MAFSISLEQELARWNEVIRNYPNDPKAYIRRGMVNFKLANVSESIQDFDQAEKLDPTVSPYLWQRGLSYYYAERFEEGAAQFELDLNVNAQDVEETVWRYLCIAQVKGTVEARQALLAVKNDPRPIMNSVYDLYGGNCTPEDVLAAGKKYGRHGRFYSHLYIGLYYEAAKDLGLTDESSSTLRSRFYILKAANEYKLDDYMWYLACVHKKLRGWH
;
A
#
# COMPACT_ATOMS: atom_id res chain seq x y z
N MET A 1 0.06 15.34 16.28
CA MET A 1 1.29 15.41 17.10
C MET A 1 1.51 14.15 17.93
N ALA A 2 0.53 13.62 18.69
CA ALA A 2 0.74 12.42 19.52
C ALA A 2 1.20 11.14 18.77
N PHE A 3 0.67 10.86 17.57
CA PHE A 3 1.08 9.66 16.79
C PHE A 3 2.49 9.76 16.23
N SER A 4 2.89 10.94 15.76
CA SER A 4 4.27 11.18 15.33
C SER A 4 5.24 10.97 16.48
N ILE A 5 4.88 11.42 17.69
CA ILE A 5 5.69 11.20 18.90
C ILE A 5 5.83 9.69 19.20
N SER A 6 4.77 8.90 19.05
CA SER A 6 4.85 7.43 19.20
C SER A 6 5.76 6.78 18.15
N LEU A 7 5.65 7.17 16.87
CA LEU A 7 6.47 6.60 15.80
C LEU A 7 7.95 6.98 15.93
N GLU A 8 8.24 8.22 16.35
CA GLU A 8 9.62 8.65 16.62
C GLU A 8 10.23 7.91 17.83
N GLN A 9 9.42 7.62 18.85
CA GLN A 9 9.85 6.77 19.97
C GLN A 9 10.09 5.33 19.53
N GLU A 10 9.23 4.77 18.67
CA GLU A 10 9.44 3.46 18.06
C GLU A 10 10.72 3.43 17.21
N LEU A 11 10.98 4.47 16.42
CA LEU A 11 12.19 4.61 15.63
C LEU A 11 13.44 4.63 16.52
N ALA A 12 13.42 5.43 17.59
CA ALA A 12 14.50 5.49 18.57
C ALA A 12 14.77 4.12 19.22
N ARG A 13 13.71 3.38 19.57
CA ARG A 13 13.82 2.03 20.13
C ARG A 13 14.46 1.06 19.13
N TRP A 14 14.05 1.06 17.87
CA TRP A 14 14.65 0.16 16.87
C TRP A 14 16.10 0.55 16.54
N ASN A 15 16.45 1.83 16.62
CA ASN A 15 17.85 2.25 16.53
C ASN A 15 18.70 1.67 17.67
N GLU A 16 18.18 1.62 18.90
CA GLU A 16 18.88 0.99 20.02
C GLU A 16 19.01 -0.53 19.84
N VAL A 17 17.93 -1.21 19.40
CA VAL A 17 17.97 -2.65 19.11
C VAL A 17 19.03 -2.97 18.07
N ILE A 18 19.09 -2.22 16.96
CA ILE A 18 20.07 -2.42 15.89
C ILE A 18 21.51 -2.16 16.39
N ARG A 19 21.72 -1.20 17.29
CA ARG A 19 23.06 -0.98 17.90
C ARG A 19 23.52 -2.19 18.70
N ASN A 20 22.61 -2.82 19.45
CA ASN A 20 22.91 -3.99 20.28
C ASN A 20 22.95 -5.30 19.48
N TYR A 21 22.16 -5.40 18.41
CA TYR A 21 21.97 -6.60 17.60
C TYR A 21 22.04 -6.26 16.09
N PRO A 22 23.21 -5.86 15.56
CA PRO A 22 23.36 -5.33 14.20
C PRO A 22 23.16 -6.37 13.09
N ASN A 23 23.06 -7.65 13.43
CA ASN A 23 22.86 -8.75 12.48
C ASN A 23 21.46 -9.38 12.59
N ASP A 24 20.53 -8.77 13.32
CA ASP A 24 19.14 -9.25 13.39
C ASP A 24 18.30 -8.66 12.25
N PRO A 25 17.97 -9.45 11.19
CA PRO A 25 17.15 -8.95 10.08
C PRO A 25 15.77 -8.45 10.54
N LYS A 26 15.20 -9.02 11.62
CA LYS A 26 13.88 -8.61 12.12
C LYS A 26 13.90 -7.18 12.66
N ALA A 27 15.00 -6.76 13.28
CA ALA A 27 15.15 -5.40 13.77
C ALA A 27 15.11 -4.38 12.63
N TYR A 28 15.79 -4.69 11.52
CA TYR A 28 15.75 -3.87 10.30
C TYR A 28 14.36 -3.84 9.65
N ILE A 29 13.68 -4.99 9.51
CA ILE A 29 12.29 -5.03 9.00
C ILE A 29 11.39 -4.12 9.82
N ARG A 30 11.47 -4.20 11.16
CA ARG A 30 10.64 -3.39 12.06
C ARG A 30 10.96 -1.91 11.94
N ARG A 31 12.25 -1.54 11.83
CA ARG A 31 12.63 -0.14 11.60
C ARG A 31 12.18 0.37 10.23
N GLY A 32 12.29 -0.45 9.19
CA GLY A 32 11.84 -0.14 7.84
C GLY A 32 10.35 0.16 7.77
N MET A 33 9.54 -0.62 8.48
CA MET A 33 8.10 -0.36 8.66
C MET A 33 7.84 0.99 9.35
N VAL A 34 8.59 1.33 10.40
CA VAL A 34 8.43 2.60 11.13
C VAL A 34 8.86 3.79 10.26
N ASN A 35 10.00 3.67 9.56
CA ASN A 35 10.47 4.66 8.60
C ASN A 35 9.42 4.94 7.52
N PHE A 36 8.79 3.89 6.96
CA PHE A 36 7.70 4.06 6.02
C PHE A 36 6.54 4.85 6.61
N LYS A 37 6.06 4.49 7.82
CA LYS A 37 4.96 5.19 8.50
C LYS A 37 5.26 6.67 8.80
N LEU A 38 6.54 7.03 8.93
CA LEU A 38 7.01 8.42 9.07
C LEU A 38 7.12 9.17 7.72
N ALA A 39 6.91 8.46 6.60
CA ALA A 39 7.18 8.88 5.23
C ALA A 39 8.66 9.06 4.90
N ASN A 40 9.55 8.39 5.64
CA ASN A 40 10.99 8.27 5.35
C ASN A 40 11.20 7.10 4.38
N VAL A 41 10.78 7.28 3.12
CA VAL A 41 10.68 6.20 2.13
C VAL A 41 12.06 5.60 1.79
N SER A 42 13.07 6.45 1.61
CA SER A 42 14.42 6.00 1.27
C SER A 42 15.05 5.17 2.40
N GLU A 43 14.90 5.60 3.64
CA GLU A 43 15.37 4.90 4.84
C GLU A 43 14.62 3.58 5.04
N SER A 44 13.32 3.56 4.72
CA SER A 44 12.52 2.33 4.74
C SER A 44 13.07 1.27 3.79
N ILE A 45 13.40 1.66 2.55
CA ILE A 45 13.99 0.75 1.56
C ILE A 45 15.34 0.22 2.05
N GLN A 46 16.22 1.11 2.54
CA GLN A 46 17.55 0.72 3.03
C GLN A 46 17.47 -0.32 4.16
N ASP A 47 16.50 -0.17 5.06
CA ASP A 47 16.25 -1.12 6.13
C ASP A 47 15.80 -2.48 5.60
N PHE A 48 14.86 -2.52 4.64
CA PHE A 48 14.44 -3.78 4.04
C PHE A 48 15.56 -4.46 3.23
N ASP A 49 16.35 -3.69 2.47
CA ASP A 49 17.49 -4.18 1.72
C ASP A 49 18.56 -4.79 2.65
N GLN A 50 18.79 -4.15 3.82
CA GLN A 50 19.71 -4.67 4.82
C GLN A 50 19.16 -5.95 5.49
N ALA A 51 17.85 -6.04 5.73
CA ALA A 51 17.24 -7.26 6.24
C ALA A 51 17.39 -8.44 5.27
N GLU A 52 17.12 -8.23 3.98
CA GLU A 52 17.32 -9.22 2.92
C GLU A 52 18.79 -9.64 2.80
N LYS A 53 19.72 -8.69 2.91
CA LYS A 53 21.17 -8.98 2.89
C LYS A 53 21.60 -9.88 4.06
N LEU A 54 21.03 -9.67 5.25
CA LEU A 54 21.31 -10.46 6.44
C LEU A 54 20.68 -11.86 6.37
N ASP A 55 19.46 -11.94 5.83
CA ASP A 55 18.72 -13.19 5.64
C ASP A 55 17.91 -13.15 4.34
N PRO A 56 18.42 -13.71 3.24
CA PRO A 56 17.70 -13.71 1.96
C PRO A 56 16.35 -14.43 2.00
N THR A 57 16.12 -15.30 3.00
CA THR A 57 14.85 -16.04 3.12
C THR A 57 13.68 -15.16 3.52
N VAL A 58 13.94 -13.95 4.05
CA VAL A 58 12.87 -12.99 4.38
C VAL A 58 12.32 -12.28 3.14
N SER A 59 13.06 -12.26 2.03
CA SER A 59 12.73 -11.47 0.83
C SER A 59 11.29 -11.65 0.32
N PRO A 60 10.75 -12.88 0.21
CA PRO A 60 9.36 -13.08 -0.22
C PRO A 60 8.30 -12.61 0.77
N TYR A 61 8.66 -12.18 1.98
CA TYR A 61 7.74 -11.71 3.01
C TYR A 61 7.84 -10.19 3.25
N LEU A 62 8.58 -9.47 2.40
CA LEU A 62 8.80 -8.02 2.51
C LEU A 62 7.86 -7.21 1.62
N TRP A 63 6.57 -7.50 1.57
CA TRP A 63 5.61 -6.71 0.78
C TRP A 63 5.63 -5.20 1.11
N GLN A 64 5.94 -4.82 2.35
CA GLN A 64 6.08 -3.40 2.71
C GLN A 64 7.23 -2.71 1.96
N ARG A 65 8.26 -3.45 1.55
CA ARG A 65 9.32 -2.93 0.67
C ARG A 65 8.78 -2.58 -0.71
N GLY A 66 7.83 -3.37 -1.22
CA GLY A 66 7.11 -3.07 -2.47
C GLY A 66 6.34 -1.75 -2.38
N LEU A 67 5.71 -1.46 -1.23
CA LEU A 67 5.08 -0.17 -0.98
C LEU A 67 6.11 0.95 -0.95
N SER A 68 7.23 0.76 -0.26
CA SER A 68 8.30 1.77 -0.23
C SER A 68 8.86 2.03 -1.63
N TYR A 69 9.01 0.99 -2.47
CA TYR A 69 9.37 1.15 -3.88
C TYR A 69 8.35 1.95 -4.68
N TYR A 70 7.05 1.68 -4.51
CA TYR A 70 6.00 2.47 -5.15
C TYR A 70 6.12 3.98 -4.82
N TYR A 71 6.32 4.32 -3.55
CA TYR A 71 6.45 5.73 -3.14
C TYR A 71 7.82 6.34 -3.46
N ALA A 72 8.82 5.53 -3.79
CA ALA A 72 10.09 5.97 -4.37
C ALA A 72 10.05 6.07 -5.90
N GLU A 73 8.88 5.86 -6.52
CA GLU A 73 8.69 5.81 -7.98
C GLU A 73 9.53 4.72 -8.68
N ARG A 74 9.90 3.69 -7.92
CA ARG A 74 10.62 2.49 -8.34
C ARG A 74 9.62 1.40 -8.70
N PHE A 75 8.78 1.67 -9.68
CA PHE A 75 7.57 0.88 -9.92
C PHE A 75 7.86 -0.54 -10.42
N GLU A 76 8.86 -0.74 -11.28
CA GLU A 76 9.28 -2.07 -11.74
C GLU A 76 9.74 -2.94 -10.57
N GLU A 77 10.50 -2.37 -9.64
CA GLU A 77 11.00 -3.06 -8.45
C GLU A 77 9.87 -3.35 -7.46
N GLY A 78 8.92 -2.42 -7.31
CA GLY A 78 7.70 -2.64 -6.55
C GLY A 78 6.87 -3.80 -7.11
N ALA A 79 6.60 -3.81 -8.43
CA ALA A 79 5.86 -4.87 -9.09
C ALA A 79 6.53 -6.25 -8.91
N ALA A 80 7.86 -6.30 -9.04
CA ALA A 80 8.63 -7.52 -8.84
C ALA A 80 8.57 -8.01 -7.37
N GLN A 81 8.64 -7.09 -6.40
CA GLN A 81 8.55 -7.44 -4.98
C GLN A 81 7.16 -8.00 -4.61
N PHE A 82 6.09 -7.44 -5.16
CA PHE A 82 4.73 -7.97 -4.96
C PHE A 82 4.50 -9.30 -5.65
N GLU A 83 5.10 -9.51 -6.83
CA GLU A 83 5.07 -10.81 -7.51
C GLU A 83 5.81 -11.88 -6.71
N LEU A 84 6.92 -11.51 -6.07
CA LEU A 84 7.64 -12.40 -5.17
C LEU A 84 6.79 -12.79 -3.94
N ASP A 85 6.09 -11.83 -3.33
CA ASP A 85 5.20 -12.08 -2.18
C ASP A 85 4.03 -13.01 -2.54
N LEU A 86 3.40 -12.79 -3.70
CA LEU A 86 2.31 -13.63 -4.21
C LEU A 86 2.70 -15.11 -4.41
N ASN A 87 3.99 -15.44 -4.55
CA ASN A 87 4.44 -16.84 -4.58
C ASN A 87 4.29 -17.55 -3.23
N VAL A 88 4.31 -16.82 -2.12
CA VAL A 88 4.14 -17.36 -0.76
C VAL A 88 2.77 -17.01 -0.16
N ASN A 89 2.12 -15.95 -0.63
CA ASN A 89 0.82 -15.46 -0.16
C ASN A 89 -0.18 -15.22 -1.31
N ALA A 90 -0.52 -16.27 -2.06
CA ALA A 90 -1.41 -16.19 -3.22
C ALA A 90 -2.90 -15.86 -2.90
N GLN A 91 -3.24 -15.55 -1.65
CA GLN A 91 -4.62 -15.29 -1.21
C GLN A 91 -4.90 -13.80 -0.96
N ASP A 92 -3.89 -12.93 -1.05
CA ASP A 92 -4.05 -11.53 -0.67
C ASP A 92 -4.35 -10.64 -1.89
N VAL A 93 -5.53 -10.00 -1.88
CA VAL A 93 -5.90 -9.05 -2.92
C VAL A 93 -5.02 -7.80 -2.91
N GLU A 94 -4.52 -7.39 -1.75
CA GLU A 94 -3.68 -6.19 -1.66
C GLU A 94 -2.45 -6.33 -2.51
N GLU A 95 -1.77 -7.47 -2.46
CA GLU A 95 -0.52 -7.69 -3.18
C GLU A 95 -0.72 -7.66 -4.70
N THR A 96 -1.79 -8.29 -5.21
CA THR A 96 -2.11 -8.23 -6.65
C THR A 96 -2.54 -6.82 -7.08
N VAL A 97 -3.24 -6.07 -6.22
CA VAL A 97 -3.65 -4.69 -6.49
C VAL A 97 -2.45 -3.74 -6.44
N TRP A 98 -1.53 -3.91 -5.51
CA TRP A 98 -0.32 -3.10 -5.45
C TRP A 98 0.64 -3.39 -6.60
N ARG A 99 0.73 -4.65 -7.03
CA ARG A 99 1.39 -5.01 -8.28
C ARG A 99 0.73 -4.33 -9.47
N TYR A 100 -0.61 -4.35 -9.56
CA TYR A 100 -1.35 -3.60 -10.58
C TYR A 100 -0.98 -2.11 -10.55
N LEU A 101 -0.98 -1.48 -9.37
CA LEU A 101 -0.71 -0.04 -9.23
C LEU A 101 0.70 0.30 -9.71
N CYS A 102 1.69 -0.54 -9.44
CA CYS A 102 3.03 -0.40 -9.97
C CYS A 102 3.05 -0.52 -11.51
N ILE A 103 2.42 -1.56 -12.06
CA ILE A 103 2.36 -1.75 -13.52
C ILE A 103 1.63 -0.60 -14.21
N ALA A 104 0.57 -0.06 -13.60
CA ALA A 104 -0.19 1.05 -14.14
C ALA A 104 0.68 2.31 -14.33
N GLN A 105 1.62 2.57 -13.42
CA GLN A 105 2.55 3.71 -13.54
C GLN A 105 3.58 3.55 -14.66
N VAL A 106 3.92 2.30 -15.04
CA VAL A 106 4.92 2.01 -16.07
C VAL A 106 4.29 1.81 -17.45
N LYS A 107 3.15 1.13 -17.50
CA LYS A 107 2.55 0.60 -18.74
C LYS A 107 1.11 1.06 -18.97
N GLY A 108 0.49 1.74 -18.01
CA GLY A 108 -0.92 2.12 -18.08
C GLY A 108 -1.85 1.05 -17.49
N THR A 109 -3.08 1.47 -17.22
CA THR A 109 -4.09 0.67 -16.52
C THR A 109 -4.65 -0.50 -17.33
N VAL A 110 -4.60 -0.44 -18.67
CA VAL A 110 -5.12 -1.51 -19.53
C VAL A 110 -4.22 -2.75 -19.38
N GLU A 111 -2.92 -2.55 -19.49
CA GLU A 111 -1.87 -3.54 -19.29
C GLU A 111 -1.87 -4.04 -17.85
N ALA A 112 -1.99 -3.13 -16.87
CA ALA A 112 -2.08 -3.50 -15.46
C ALA A 112 -3.27 -4.42 -15.19
N ARG A 113 -4.43 -4.15 -15.79
CA ARG A 113 -5.64 -4.98 -15.66
C ARG A 113 -5.44 -6.36 -16.25
N GLN A 114 -4.83 -6.45 -17.42
CA GLN A 114 -4.53 -7.74 -18.06
C GLN A 114 -3.51 -8.55 -17.24
N ALA A 115 -2.62 -7.88 -16.51
CA ALA A 115 -1.63 -8.49 -15.65
C ALA A 115 -2.12 -8.80 -14.22
N LEU A 116 -3.39 -8.54 -13.90
CA LEU A 116 -3.95 -8.80 -12.57
C LEU A 116 -3.93 -10.31 -12.27
N LEU A 117 -3.21 -10.70 -11.21
CA LEU A 117 -3.06 -12.10 -10.84
C LEU A 117 -4.27 -12.57 -10.04
N ALA A 118 -4.73 -13.80 -10.35
CA ALA A 118 -5.88 -14.40 -9.69
C ALA A 118 -5.60 -14.69 -8.21
N VAL A 119 -6.56 -14.35 -7.36
CA VAL A 119 -6.45 -14.50 -5.90
C VAL A 119 -7.26 -15.70 -5.43
N LYS A 120 -6.67 -16.53 -4.57
CA LYS A 120 -7.32 -17.73 -4.03
C LYS A 120 -7.98 -17.44 -2.67
N ASN A 121 -9.13 -16.77 -2.71
CA ASN A 121 -10.06 -16.56 -1.58
C ASN A 121 -9.51 -15.70 -0.42
N ASP A 122 -9.55 -14.38 -0.58
CA ASP A 122 -9.21 -13.43 0.49
C ASP A 122 -10.26 -13.48 1.62
N PRO A 123 -9.84 -13.61 2.90
CA PRO A 123 -10.77 -13.72 4.02
C PRO A 123 -11.53 -12.42 4.32
N ARG A 124 -11.10 -11.28 3.78
CA ARG A 124 -11.74 -9.97 3.99
C ARG A 124 -12.77 -9.75 2.88
N PRO A 125 -14.08 -9.78 3.17
CA PRO A 125 -15.10 -9.75 2.12
C PRO A 125 -15.10 -8.47 1.26
N ILE A 126 -14.64 -7.34 1.82
CA ILE A 126 -14.51 -6.08 1.07
C ILE A 126 -13.46 -6.18 -0.04
N MET A 127 -12.44 -7.01 0.13
CA MET A 127 -11.34 -7.14 -0.82
C MET A 127 -11.79 -7.81 -2.13
N ASN A 128 -12.83 -8.64 -2.10
CA ASN A 128 -13.42 -9.18 -3.34
C ASN A 128 -13.97 -8.05 -4.23
N SER A 129 -14.67 -7.07 -3.65
CA SER A 129 -15.15 -5.91 -4.40
C SER A 129 -14.01 -5.00 -4.87
N VAL A 130 -12.92 -4.89 -4.10
CA VAL A 130 -11.71 -4.19 -4.54
C VAL A 130 -11.09 -4.91 -5.73
N TYR A 131 -10.90 -6.23 -5.67
CA TYR A 131 -10.40 -7.03 -6.78
C TYR A 131 -11.25 -6.84 -8.04
N ASP A 132 -12.58 -6.93 -7.89
CA ASP A 132 -13.52 -6.71 -8.99
C ASP A 132 -13.41 -5.32 -9.61
N LEU A 133 -13.19 -4.27 -8.81
CA LEU A 133 -13.00 -2.90 -9.32
C LEU A 133 -11.77 -2.82 -10.24
N TYR A 134 -10.63 -3.36 -9.79
CA TYR A 134 -9.39 -3.33 -10.56
C TYR A 134 -9.44 -4.25 -11.78
N GLY A 135 -10.19 -5.36 -11.69
CA GLY A 135 -10.53 -6.23 -12.82
C GLY A 135 -11.53 -5.61 -13.82
N GLY A 136 -12.22 -4.53 -13.45
CA GLY A 136 -13.25 -3.89 -14.28
C GLY A 136 -14.63 -4.56 -14.23
N ASN A 137 -14.89 -5.36 -13.20
CA ASN A 137 -16.13 -6.11 -13.01
C ASN A 137 -17.17 -5.37 -12.17
N CYS A 138 -16.80 -4.27 -11.49
CA CYS A 138 -17.73 -3.43 -10.73
C CYS A 138 -17.31 -1.95 -10.72
N THR A 139 -18.16 -1.11 -10.15
CA THR A 139 -17.95 0.35 -10.06
C THR A 139 -17.46 0.78 -8.66
N PRO A 140 -16.83 1.96 -8.52
CA PRO A 140 -16.53 2.52 -7.20
C PRO A 140 -17.74 2.60 -6.26
N GLU A 141 -18.94 2.86 -6.79
CA GLU A 141 -20.19 2.89 -6.03
C GLU A 141 -20.52 1.52 -5.42
N ASP A 142 -20.29 0.43 -6.15
CA ASP A 142 -20.48 -0.94 -5.66
C ASP A 142 -19.51 -1.23 -4.50
N VAL A 143 -18.25 -0.83 -4.64
CA VAL A 143 -17.23 -0.99 -3.59
C VAL A 143 -17.58 -0.18 -2.35
N LEU A 144 -18.11 1.04 -2.51
CA LEU A 144 -18.61 1.84 -1.38
C LEU A 144 -19.81 1.17 -0.69
N ALA A 145 -20.75 0.62 -1.46
CA ALA A 145 -21.90 -0.08 -0.93
C ALA A 145 -21.49 -1.34 -0.16
N ALA A 146 -20.51 -2.10 -0.67
CA ALA A 146 -19.91 -3.23 0.03
C ALA A 146 -19.22 -2.79 1.32
N GLY A 147 -18.35 -1.77 1.25
CA GLY A 147 -17.61 -1.24 2.39
C GLY A 147 -18.52 -0.76 3.53
N LYS A 148 -19.69 -0.20 3.20
CA LYS A 148 -20.69 0.22 4.19
C LYS A 148 -21.19 -0.94 5.07
N LYS A 149 -21.27 -2.16 4.54
CA LYS A 149 -21.75 -3.36 5.26
C LYS A 149 -20.77 -3.82 6.35
N TYR A 150 -19.47 -3.57 6.18
CA TYR A 150 -18.41 -4.05 7.08
C TYR A 150 -17.87 -2.97 8.04
N GLY A 151 -18.74 -2.04 8.45
CA GLY A 151 -18.41 -1.05 9.48
C GLY A 151 -17.25 -0.11 9.11
N ARG A 152 -16.43 0.25 10.09
CA ARG A 152 -15.29 1.18 9.90
C ARG A 152 -14.21 0.58 9.00
N HIS A 153 -13.90 -0.71 9.18
CA HIS A 153 -12.91 -1.42 8.40
C HIS A 153 -13.28 -1.45 6.92
N GLY A 154 -14.52 -1.85 6.58
CA GLY A 154 -14.99 -1.83 5.19
C GLY A 154 -14.97 -0.44 4.56
N ARG A 155 -15.31 0.61 5.32
CA ARG A 155 -15.24 2.01 4.86
C ARG A 155 -13.82 2.45 4.61
N PHE A 156 -12.89 2.09 5.49
CA PHE A 156 -11.48 2.40 5.30
C PHE A 156 -10.96 1.81 3.99
N TYR A 157 -11.10 0.50 3.82
CA TYR A 157 -10.57 -0.21 2.65
C TYR A 157 -11.24 0.22 1.35
N SER A 158 -12.56 0.44 1.35
CA SER A 158 -13.24 0.94 0.15
C SER A 158 -12.73 2.31 -0.26
N HIS A 159 -12.56 3.24 0.68
CA HIS A 159 -12.09 4.60 0.35
C HIS A 159 -10.60 4.61 -0.04
N LEU A 160 -9.76 3.82 0.64
CA LEU A 160 -8.35 3.71 0.27
C LEU A 160 -8.21 3.25 -1.19
N TYR A 161 -8.81 2.10 -1.52
CA TYR A 161 -8.58 1.48 -2.82
C TYR A 161 -9.31 2.18 -3.97
N ILE A 162 -10.43 2.85 -3.72
CA ILE A 162 -11.05 3.74 -4.72
C ILE A 162 -10.18 4.98 -4.96
N GLY A 163 -9.57 5.54 -3.91
CA GLY A 163 -8.66 6.68 -4.03
C GLY A 163 -7.45 6.36 -4.91
N LEU A 164 -6.82 5.20 -4.66
CA LEU A 164 -5.71 4.69 -5.47
C LEU A 164 -6.15 4.36 -6.91
N TYR A 165 -7.35 3.80 -7.08
CA TYR A 165 -7.91 3.50 -8.40
C TYR A 165 -8.04 4.76 -9.26
N TYR A 166 -8.62 5.84 -8.71
CA TYR A 166 -8.74 7.10 -9.45
C TYR A 166 -7.38 7.75 -9.73
N GLU A 167 -6.38 7.57 -8.87
CA GLU A 167 -5.04 8.10 -9.15
C GLU A 167 -4.34 7.34 -10.28
N ALA A 168 -4.50 6.02 -10.35
CA ALA A 168 -3.98 5.20 -11.43
C ALA A 168 -4.75 5.42 -12.75
N ALA A 169 -6.05 5.71 -12.68
CA ALA A 169 -6.93 5.89 -13.83
C ALA A 169 -6.77 7.22 -14.59
N LYS A 170 -5.74 8.02 -14.32
CA LYS A 170 -5.48 9.29 -15.05
C LYS A 170 -5.44 9.10 -16.58
N ASP A 171 -5.01 7.92 -17.03
CA ASP A 171 -4.89 7.57 -18.45
C ASP A 171 -6.18 7.00 -19.08
N LEU A 172 -7.19 6.63 -18.28
CA LEU A 172 -8.37 5.91 -18.80
C LEU A 172 -9.37 6.79 -19.57
N GLY A 173 -9.16 8.11 -19.64
CA GLY A 173 -10.09 9.03 -20.33
C GLY A 173 -11.53 9.00 -19.79
N LEU A 174 -11.77 8.32 -18.67
CA LEU A 174 -13.08 8.19 -18.03
C LEU A 174 -13.54 9.50 -17.37
N THR A 175 -12.61 10.44 -17.19
CA THR A 175 -12.82 11.74 -16.55
C THR A 175 -11.77 12.75 -17.02
N ASP A 176 -12.09 14.05 -16.98
CA ASP A 176 -11.07 15.11 -17.01
C ASP A 176 -9.98 14.84 -15.94
N GLU A 177 -8.69 15.02 -16.26
CA GLU A 177 -7.54 14.66 -15.39
C GLU A 177 -7.63 15.35 -14.01
N SER A 178 -8.17 16.59 -14.03
CA SER A 178 -8.52 17.36 -12.83
C SER A 178 -9.58 16.64 -11.99
N SER A 179 -10.59 16.04 -12.61
CA SER A 179 -11.66 15.30 -11.93
C SER A 179 -11.15 14.01 -11.27
N SER A 180 -10.27 13.24 -11.92
CA SER A 180 -9.73 12.01 -11.32
C SER A 180 -8.87 12.30 -10.09
N THR A 181 -8.00 13.31 -10.19
CA THR A 181 -7.15 13.74 -9.07
C THR A 181 -7.99 14.26 -7.89
N LEU A 182 -9.05 15.03 -8.16
CA LEU A 182 -9.97 15.51 -7.12
C LEU A 182 -10.69 14.35 -6.43
N ARG A 183 -11.14 13.33 -7.17
CA ARG A 183 -11.79 12.14 -6.59
C ARG A 183 -10.81 11.34 -5.76
N SER A 184 -9.62 11.05 -6.29
CA SER A 184 -8.56 10.36 -5.56
C SER A 184 -8.28 11.04 -4.22
N ARG A 185 -8.02 12.35 -4.25
CA ARG A 185 -7.81 13.17 -3.06
C ARG A 185 -8.97 13.04 -2.07
N PHE A 186 -10.22 13.16 -2.54
CA PHE A 186 -11.40 13.05 -1.68
C PHE A 186 -11.44 11.71 -0.93
N TYR A 187 -11.25 10.59 -1.63
CA TYR A 187 -11.34 9.27 -1.03
C TYR A 187 -10.16 8.96 -0.10
N ILE A 188 -8.92 9.32 -0.48
CA ILE A 188 -7.75 9.14 0.38
C ILE A 188 -7.87 9.99 1.66
N LEU A 189 -8.34 11.24 1.57
CA LEU A 189 -8.56 12.06 2.76
C LEU A 189 -9.63 11.46 3.69
N LYS A 190 -10.70 10.88 3.16
CA LYS A 190 -11.68 10.16 3.97
C LYS A 190 -11.07 8.93 4.65
N ALA A 191 -10.34 8.11 3.93
CA ALA A 191 -9.67 6.93 4.48
C ALA A 191 -8.71 7.31 5.63
N ALA A 192 -7.86 8.32 5.40
CA ALA A 192 -6.86 8.77 6.37
C ALA A 192 -7.48 9.49 7.58
N ASN A 193 -8.47 10.36 7.38
CA ASN A 193 -8.96 11.26 8.43
C ASN A 193 -10.22 10.75 9.16
N GLU A 194 -11.14 10.05 8.47
CA GLU A 194 -12.44 9.66 9.02
C GLU A 194 -12.51 8.19 9.44
N TYR A 195 -11.77 7.30 8.76
CA TYR A 195 -11.84 5.85 8.97
C TYR A 195 -10.56 5.27 9.55
N LYS A 196 -10.05 5.93 10.60
CA LYS A 196 -8.83 5.49 11.27
C LYS A 196 -8.89 4.03 11.75
N LEU A 197 -7.85 3.26 11.42
CA LEU A 197 -7.58 1.92 11.92
C LEU A 197 -6.22 1.87 12.63
N ASP A 198 -6.04 0.86 13.48
CA ASP A 198 -4.72 0.48 14.02
C ASP A 198 -4.12 -0.60 13.13
N ASP A 199 -3.83 -0.21 11.89
CA ASP A 199 -3.43 -1.09 10.79
C ASP A 199 -2.37 -0.40 9.94
N TYR A 200 -1.46 -1.16 9.35
CA TYR A 200 -0.39 -0.66 8.48
C TYR A 200 -0.96 0.12 7.30
N MET A 201 -2.07 -0.34 6.72
CA MET A 201 -2.69 0.31 5.57
C MET A 201 -3.27 1.69 5.91
N TRP A 202 -3.71 1.92 7.15
CA TRP A 202 -4.12 3.26 7.58
C TRP A 202 -2.93 4.23 7.59
N TYR A 203 -1.77 3.79 8.08
CA TYR A 203 -0.55 4.60 7.98
C TYR A 203 -0.16 4.85 6.53
N LEU A 204 -0.33 3.87 5.64
CA LEU A 204 -0.14 4.09 4.20
C LEU A 204 -1.04 5.19 3.67
N ALA A 205 -2.32 5.24 4.04
CA ALA A 205 -3.21 6.33 3.63
C ALA A 205 -2.69 7.71 4.13
N CYS A 206 -2.14 7.76 5.36
CA CYS A 206 -1.50 8.96 5.89
C CYS A 206 -0.21 9.35 5.15
N VAL A 207 0.64 8.38 4.83
CA VAL A 207 1.88 8.57 4.06
C VAL A 207 1.54 9.07 2.66
N HIS A 208 0.58 8.44 2.00
CA HIS A 208 0.07 8.84 0.69
C HIS A 208 -0.37 10.30 0.69
N LYS A 209 -1.29 10.65 1.59
CA LYS A 209 -1.77 12.01 1.80
C LYS A 209 -0.61 13.01 1.99
N LYS A 210 0.37 12.66 2.85
CA LYS A 210 1.52 13.52 3.19
C LYS A 210 2.42 13.75 1.96
N LEU A 211 2.78 12.69 1.25
CA LEU A 211 3.67 12.75 0.09
C LEU A 211 3.03 13.47 -1.11
N ARG A 212 1.69 13.43 -1.22
CA ARG A 212 0.94 14.19 -2.25
C ARG A 212 0.60 15.63 -1.85
N GLY A 213 0.95 16.07 -0.65
CA GLY A 213 0.62 17.42 -0.16
C GLY A 213 -0.88 17.65 0.01
N TRP A 214 -1.65 16.60 0.27
CA TRP A 214 -3.09 16.71 0.46
C TRP A 214 -3.41 17.03 1.91
N HIS A 215 -4.15 18.13 2.12
CA HIS A 215 -4.60 18.56 3.44
C HIS A 215 -6.08 18.31 3.61
#